data_AF-A0AAD7CQR3-F1
#
_entry.id   AF-A0AAD7CQR3-F1
#
_cell.length_a   1.000
_cell.length_b   1.000
_cell.length_c   1.000
_cell.angle_alpha   90.00
_cell.angle_beta   90.00
_cell.angle_gamma   90.00
#
_symmetry.space_group_name_H-M   'P 1'
#
loop_
_entity.id
_entity.type
_entity.pdbx_description
1 polymer ?
#
loop_
_entity_poly.entity_id
_entity_poly.type
_entity_poly.pdbx_seq_one_letter_code
_entity_poly.pdbx_strand_id
1 'polypeptide(L)'
;MRKPKIEDNGNQVFANGAAGGSTVCAICLGIHQAVSRCRLPQLWNGSPARCHRDERNRLTNRNGINICLDFQRSGGCRGQAGPNHTHECSGCGAPDHGAAGCPLRAHA
;
A
#
# COMPACT_ATOMS: atom_id res chain seq x y z
N MET A 1 44.47 31.87 10.73
CA MET A 1 43.39 30.85 10.77
C MET A 1 42.05 31.50 10.50
N ARG A 2 41.24 30.96 9.57
CA ARG A 2 39.75 30.97 9.52
C ARG A 2 39.33 30.42 8.15
N LYS A 3 39.00 29.11 8.10
CA LYS A 3 38.41 28.45 6.92
C LYS A 3 36.92 28.83 6.85
N PRO A 4 36.33 29.05 5.66
CA PRO A 4 34.90 29.29 5.52
C PRO A 4 34.10 28.01 5.84
N LYS A 5 32.94 28.23 6.47
CA LYS A 5 31.97 27.23 6.91
C LYS A 5 31.23 26.67 5.70
N ILE A 6 31.38 25.37 5.46
CA ILE A 6 30.63 24.64 4.44
C ILE A 6 29.35 24.18 5.12
N GLU A 7 28.22 24.78 4.73
CA GLU A 7 26.89 24.33 5.15
C GLU A 7 26.36 23.39 4.05
N ASP A 8 26.54 22.08 4.27
CA ASP A 8 25.82 21.03 3.55
C ASP A 8 24.40 20.98 4.13
N ASN A 9 23.43 21.53 3.40
CA ASN A 9 22.02 21.30 3.70
C ASN A 9 21.35 20.66 2.49
N GLY A 10 21.66 19.37 2.30
CA GLY A 10 20.64 18.35 2.05
C GLY A 10 19.63 18.66 0.97
N ASN A 11 20.09 18.92 -0.25
CA ASN A 11 19.28 18.88 -1.46
C ASN A 11 18.80 17.44 -1.72
N GLN A 12 17.72 17.01 -1.06
CA GLN A 12 17.07 15.74 -1.36
C GLN A 12 16.21 15.91 -2.63
N VAL A 13 16.89 15.87 -3.77
CA VAL A 13 16.30 15.63 -5.09
C VAL A 13 15.78 14.19 -5.15
N PHE A 14 14.51 13.98 -4.83
CA PHE A 14 13.84 12.71 -5.14
C PHE A 14 13.42 12.70 -6.61
N ALA A 15 14.39 12.59 -7.50
CA ALA A 15 14.13 12.20 -8.89
C ALA A 15 14.92 10.92 -9.15
N ASN A 16 14.24 9.76 -9.13
CA ASN A 16 14.69 8.58 -9.90
C ASN A 16 13.49 7.65 -10.13
N GLY A 17 13.27 7.31 -11.40
CA GLY A 17 12.11 6.59 -11.90
C GLY A 17 11.82 5.26 -11.20
N ALA A 18 10.57 4.84 -11.25
CA ALA A 18 10.09 3.56 -10.76
C ALA A 18 10.74 2.39 -11.53
N ALA A 19 11.99 2.07 -11.20
CA ALA A 19 12.56 0.75 -11.43
C ALA A 19 11.71 -0.25 -10.64
N GLY A 20 11.18 -1.28 -11.32
CA GLY A 20 10.14 -2.17 -10.82
C GLY A 20 10.48 -2.90 -9.53
N GLY A 21 10.29 -2.24 -8.39
CA GLY A 21 10.29 -2.86 -7.08
C GLY A 21 9.02 -3.70 -6.92
N SER A 22 9.18 -4.97 -6.56
CA SER A 22 8.05 -5.78 -6.15
C SER A 22 7.49 -5.24 -4.83
N THR A 23 6.18 -5.01 -4.77
CA THR A 23 5.50 -4.51 -3.58
C THR A 23 4.38 -5.45 -3.17
N VAL A 24 3.98 -5.41 -1.91
CA VAL A 24 2.82 -6.15 -1.41
C VAL A 24 1.56 -5.64 -2.08
N CYS A 25 0.78 -6.55 -2.65
CA CYS A 25 -0.49 -6.26 -3.28
C CYS A 25 -1.60 -6.14 -2.25
N ALA A 26 -2.36 -5.05 -2.30
CA ALA A 26 -3.51 -4.87 -1.41
C ALA A 26 -4.71 -5.79 -1.71
N ILE A 27 -4.66 -6.64 -2.74
CA ILE A 27 -5.77 -7.56 -3.06
C ILE A 27 -5.38 -8.99 -2.70
N CYS A 28 -4.34 -9.51 -3.35
CA CYS A 28 -3.92 -10.89 -3.14
C CYS A 28 -2.90 -11.04 -2.00
N LEU A 29 -2.43 -9.93 -1.41
CA LEU A 29 -1.34 -9.90 -0.41
C LEU A 29 -0.01 -10.53 -0.89
N GLY A 30 0.11 -10.88 -2.17
CA GLY A 30 1.33 -11.34 -2.79
C GLY A 30 2.29 -10.20 -3.12
N ILE A 31 3.56 -10.53 -3.37
CA ILE A 31 4.60 -9.56 -3.74
C ILE A 31 4.81 -9.60 -5.25
N HIS A 32 4.56 -8.49 -5.95
CA HIS A 32 4.79 -8.37 -7.39
C HIS A 32 4.84 -6.90 -7.86
N GLN A 33 5.25 -6.64 -9.10
CA GLN A 33 5.45 -5.27 -9.61
C GLN A 33 4.13 -4.56 -9.98
N ALA A 34 3.19 -5.26 -10.62
CA ALA A 34 1.97 -4.65 -11.18
C ALA A 34 0.75 -4.68 -10.22
N VAL A 35 0.92 -4.32 -8.94
CA VAL A 35 -0.17 -4.40 -7.93
C VAL A 35 -1.37 -3.50 -8.22
N SER A 36 -1.17 -2.43 -8.99
CA SER A 36 -2.24 -1.52 -9.44
C SER A 36 -3.23 -2.20 -10.38
N ARG A 37 -2.81 -3.26 -11.09
CA ARG A 37 -3.61 -4.01 -12.06
C ARG A 37 -4.15 -5.33 -11.52
N CYS A 38 -3.75 -5.73 -10.32
CA CYS A 38 -4.23 -6.97 -9.71
C CYS A 38 -5.74 -6.92 -9.56
N ARG A 39 -6.40 -8.03 -9.91
CA ARG A 39 -7.84 -8.29 -9.73
C ARG A 39 -8.08 -9.75 -9.33
N LEU A 40 -7.07 -10.40 -8.75
CA LEU A 40 -7.18 -11.80 -8.35
C LEU A 40 -8.29 -11.96 -7.30
N PRO A 41 -9.19 -12.95 -7.46
CA PRO A 41 -10.26 -13.21 -6.50
C PRO A 41 -9.75 -13.90 -5.22
N GLN A 42 -8.47 -14.24 -5.18
CA GLN A 42 -7.83 -15.00 -4.11
C GLN A 42 -6.53 -14.32 -3.65
N LEU A 43 -6.19 -14.60 -2.40
CA LEU A 43 -4.90 -14.33 -1.80
C LEU A 43 -3.83 -15.26 -2.38
N TRP A 44 -2.56 -14.93 -2.16
CA TRP A 44 -1.42 -15.74 -2.60
C TRP A 44 -1.43 -17.16 -2.02
N ASN A 45 -2.08 -17.37 -0.88
CA ASN A 45 -2.23 -18.68 -0.22
C ASN A 45 -3.49 -19.45 -0.66
N GLY A 46 -4.20 -18.99 -1.70
CA GLY A 46 -5.43 -19.62 -2.21
C GLY A 46 -6.72 -19.28 -1.47
N SER A 47 -6.65 -18.60 -0.32
CA SER A 47 -7.86 -18.14 0.39
C SER A 47 -8.56 -17.03 -0.39
N PRO A 48 -9.89 -16.83 -0.26
CA PRO A 48 -10.59 -15.76 -0.94
C PRO A 48 -10.08 -14.36 -0.56
N ALA A 49 -9.89 -13.48 -1.55
CA ALA A 49 -9.56 -12.10 -1.31
C ALA A 49 -10.72 -11.38 -0.60
N ARG A 50 -10.41 -10.61 0.46
CA ARG A 50 -11.42 -9.87 1.21
C ARG A 50 -11.85 -8.58 0.49
N CYS A 51 -10.95 -7.98 -0.27
CA CYS A 51 -11.18 -6.76 -1.05
C CYS A 51 -10.96 -7.01 -2.53
N HIS A 52 -11.57 -6.17 -3.37
CA HIS A 52 -11.44 -6.20 -4.82
C HIS A 52 -11.29 -4.77 -5.37
N ARG A 53 -11.05 -4.63 -6.67
CA ARG A 53 -11.12 -3.34 -7.34
C ARG A 53 -12.48 -3.10 -7.96
N ASP A 54 -13.08 -1.96 -7.67
CA ASP A 54 -14.29 -1.52 -8.34
C ASP A 54 -14.03 -1.10 -9.81
N GLU A 55 -15.08 -0.67 -10.49
CA GLU A 55 -15.05 -0.15 -11.87
C GLU A 55 -14.18 1.12 -12.00
N ARG A 56 -14.03 1.87 -10.91
CA ARG A 56 -13.19 3.08 -10.82
C ARG A 56 -11.75 2.76 -10.36
N ASN A 57 -11.36 1.48 -10.35
CA ASN A 57 -10.07 0.98 -9.88
C ASN A 57 -9.74 1.28 -8.40
N ARG A 58 -10.74 1.62 -7.59
CA ARG A 58 -10.61 1.83 -6.14
C ARG A 58 -10.62 0.48 -5.42
N LEU A 59 -9.86 0.39 -4.33
CA LEU A 59 -9.87 -0.79 -3.48
C LEU A 59 -11.13 -0.76 -2.62
N THR A 60 -11.95 -1.80 -2.69
CA THR A 60 -13.27 -1.84 -2.07
C THR A 60 -13.44 -3.16 -1.34
N ASN A 61 -14.01 -3.13 -0.13
CA ASN A 61 -14.33 -4.36 0.61
C ASN A 61 -15.63 -5.00 0.12
N ARG A 62 -15.99 -6.16 0.69
CA ARG A 62 -17.23 -6.89 0.39
C ARG A 62 -18.51 -6.09 0.71
N ASN A 63 -18.44 -5.08 1.56
CA ASN A 63 -19.57 -4.22 1.93
C ASN A 63 -19.71 -3.00 1.01
N GLY A 64 -18.88 -2.88 -0.04
CA GLY A 64 -18.90 -1.72 -0.94
C GLY A 64 -18.20 -0.48 -0.37
N ILE A 65 -17.48 -0.60 0.75
CA ILE A 65 -16.74 0.52 1.35
C ILE A 65 -15.36 0.63 0.72
N ASN A 66 -14.99 1.83 0.32
CA ASN A 66 -13.67 2.11 -0.23
C ASN A 66 -12.60 2.08 0.87
N ILE A 67 -11.49 1.44 0.56
CA ILE A 67 -10.34 1.29 1.45
C ILE A 67 -9.25 2.23 0.99
N CYS A 68 -8.62 2.92 1.96
CA CYS A 68 -7.49 3.78 1.66
C CYS A 68 -6.32 2.95 1.12
N LEU A 69 -5.91 3.22 -0.12
CA LEU A 69 -4.80 2.50 -0.75
C LEU A 69 -3.46 2.86 -0.11
N ASP A 70 -3.26 4.12 0.29
CA ASP A 70 -2.02 4.54 0.95
C ASP A 70 -1.88 3.88 2.32
N PHE A 71 -2.99 3.67 3.05
CA PHE A 71 -2.97 2.89 4.29
C PHE A 71 -2.46 1.46 4.06
N GLN A 72 -2.70 0.85 2.88
CA GLN A 72 -2.22 -0.50 2.56
C GLN A 72 -0.72 -0.59 2.29
N ARG A 73 -0.07 0.53 1.96
CA ARG A 73 1.36 0.58 1.60
C ARG A 73 2.22 0.61 2.86
N SER A 74 3.49 0.25 2.74
CA SER A 74 4.45 0.24 3.87
C SER A 74 4.63 1.61 4.51
N GLY A 75 4.45 2.70 3.75
CA GLY A 75 4.50 4.06 4.27
C GLY A 75 3.25 4.51 5.04
N GLY A 76 2.19 3.69 5.02
CA GLY A 76 0.90 4.02 5.61
C GLY A 76 0.23 5.25 4.97
N CYS A 77 -0.86 5.68 5.59
CA CYS A 77 -1.57 6.90 5.23
C CYS A 77 -1.26 8.00 6.26
N ARG A 78 -0.84 9.19 5.80
CA ARG A 78 -0.70 10.38 6.65
C ARG A 78 -2.02 11.16 6.82
N GLY A 79 -2.99 10.91 5.95
CA GLY A 79 -4.34 11.44 6.05
C GLY A 79 -5.16 10.70 7.10
N GLN A 80 -6.27 11.30 7.51
CA GLN A 80 -7.25 10.64 8.38
C GLN A 80 -8.23 9.83 7.53
N ALA A 81 -8.72 8.72 8.07
CA ALA A 81 -9.89 8.04 7.52
C ALA A 81 -11.08 9.02 7.48
N GLY A 82 -11.94 8.90 6.48
CA GLY A 82 -13.02 9.86 6.27
C GLY A 82 -14.26 9.21 5.67
N PRO A 83 -15.29 10.01 5.35
CA PRO A 83 -16.56 9.48 4.81
C PRO A 83 -16.38 8.74 3.48
N ASN A 84 -15.29 9.00 2.76
CA ASN A 84 -15.03 8.46 1.43
C ASN A 84 -14.13 7.22 1.42
N HIS A 85 -13.40 6.95 2.51
CA HIS A 85 -12.53 5.78 2.61
C HIS A 85 -12.23 5.42 4.07
N THR A 86 -12.07 4.13 4.33
CA THR A 86 -11.70 3.62 5.66
C THR A 86 -10.26 3.12 5.72
N HIS A 87 -9.69 3.14 6.91
CA HIS A 87 -8.43 2.49 7.25
C HIS A 87 -8.73 1.11 7.84
N GLU A 88 -8.86 0.11 6.97
CA GLU A 88 -8.85 -1.29 7.37
C GLU A 88 -7.85 -2.05 6.51
N CYS A 89 -7.22 -3.08 7.06
CA CYS A 89 -6.37 -3.99 6.33
C CYS A 89 -7.20 -4.74 5.28
N SER A 90 -6.78 -4.70 4.02
CA SER A 90 -7.50 -5.40 2.96
C SER A 90 -7.37 -6.94 3.02
N GLY A 91 -6.44 -7.45 3.82
CA GLY A 91 -6.23 -8.88 4.03
C GLY A 91 -7.09 -9.45 5.15
N CYS A 92 -6.94 -8.92 6.36
CA CYS A 92 -7.59 -9.43 7.57
C CYS A 92 -8.71 -8.52 8.11
N GLY A 93 -8.79 -7.26 7.68
CA GLY A 93 -9.76 -6.27 8.16
C GLY A 93 -9.38 -5.50 9.40
N ALA A 94 -8.20 -5.74 9.97
CA ALA A 94 -7.79 -5.04 11.18
C ALA A 94 -7.49 -3.56 10.88
N PRO A 95 -7.81 -2.63 11.78
CA PRO A 95 -7.63 -1.19 11.55
C PRO A 95 -6.22 -0.66 11.90
N ASP A 96 -5.36 -1.49 12.51
CA ASP A 96 -4.05 -1.07 13.02
C ASP A 96 -2.95 -1.08 11.94
N HIS A 97 -3.12 -1.85 10.87
CA HIS A 97 -2.13 -1.99 9.80
C HIS A 97 -2.78 -2.10 8.42
N GLY A 98 -1.99 -1.79 7.38
CA GLY A 98 -2.35 -2.07 6.00
C GLY A 98 -1.80 -3.41 5.49
N ALA A 99 -2.12 -3.76 4.25
CA ALA A 99 -1.65 -4.98 3.57
C ALA A 99 -0.14 -5.24 3.73
N ALA A 100 0.69 -4.19 3.64
CA ALA A 100 2.15 -4.31 3.81
C ALA A 100 2.58 -4.75 5.23
N GLY A 101 1.79 -4.47 6.25
CA GLY A 101 1.99 -4.92 7.63
C GLY A 101 1.22 -6.19 7.99
N CYS A 102 0.36 -6.68 7.09
CA CYS A 102 -0.54 -7.80 7.38
C CYS A 102 0.24 -9.10 7.63
N PRO A 103 -0.10 -9.89 8.67
CA PRO A 103 0.48 -11.21 8.89
C PRO A 103 0.15 -12.22 7.78
N LEU A 104 -0.93 -11.98 7.01
CA LEU A 104 -1.32 -12.82 5.88
C LEU A 104 -0.58 -12.48 4.58
N ARG A 105 0.33 -11.50 4.59
CA ARG A 105 1.09 -11.15 3.39
C ARG A 105 2.10 -12.23 3.01
N ALA A 106 2.41 -12.31 1.73
CA ALA A 106 3.53 -13.13 1.29
C ALA A 106 4.83 -12.58 1.89
N HIS A 107 5.68 -13.49 2.35
CA HIS A 107 7.04 -13.18 2.78
C HIS A 107 7.96 -13.36 1.57
N ALA A 108 8.92 -12.44 1.42
CA ALA A 108 10.02 -12.61 0.49
C ALA A 108 11.11 -13.50 1.12
#